data_AF-A0A0D2LGT3-F1
#
_entry.id   AF-A0A0D2LGT3-F1
#
_cell.length_a   1.000
_cell.length_b   1.000
_cell.length_c   1.000
_cell.angle_alpha   90.00
_cell.angle_beta   90.00
_cell.angle_gamma   90.00
#
_symmetry.space_group_name_H-M   'P 1'
#
loop_
_entity.id
_entity.type
_entity.pdbx_description
1 polymer ?
#
loop_
_entity_poly.entity_id
_entity_poly.type
_entity_poly.pdbx_seq_one_letter_code
_entity_poly.pdbx_strand_id
1 'polypeptide(L)'
;MLCQHVPPPSGRLRLSRLPPRRLAWFARAPPPPPPPRDELLAKVMARPPADPTLRCTVLDAAGAVRTTAGQFTKADLSAEHRLHPRDLRRIDSRVPTRVPTILVRRAAFLINILHIRALVKADAVVLFDAAGDSRLHSVFLYHLQHTLAAPPPGAPPYEFRALESILLSVLAALEAEMGFIRTLVGGLLAELDDTIDHDRFKRLLHYSRRLAGFKNRAALVGEAIDEVLAQDEDMDAMHLSHKLLSANAPPSHDELEVLLESFSKQVEEIVNEAEGLEHNVQATQEIVELVLDANRNALLALDLKVSILTLGVGAGALVAGLFGMNLLNHAEHAPHGFAAVTAGAALLVVGVAWTGLHRLAQLRKVGLASDGKGDGGKGGGKGGGKGPARAWLPLPLRGRSQGGWS
;
A
#
# COMPACT_ATOMS: atom_id res chain seq x y z
N MET A 1 52.37 -9.00 -26.18
CA MET A 1 53.65 -9.07 -25.46
C MET A 1 53.39 -9.65 -24.08
N LEU A 2 54.17 -10.66 -23.70
CA LEU A 2 53.99 -11.52 -22.54
C LEU A 2 54.08 -10.78 -21.21
N CYS A 3 53.11 -11.00 -20.31
CA CYS A 3 53.32 -10.87 -18.86
C CYS A 3 53.44 -12.28 -18.28
N GLN A 4 54.58 -12.54 -17.63
CA GLN A 4 54.98 -13.86 -17.13
C GLN A 4 54.32 -14.19 -15.77
N HIS A 5 53.93 -15.46 -15.65
CA HIS A 5 53.48 -16.16 -14.46
C HIS A 5 54.63 -16.37 -13.45
N VAL A 6 54.34 -16.17 -12.15
CA VAL A 6 55.12 -16.71 -11.02
C VAL A 6 54.16 -17.41 -10.04
N PRO A 7 54.31 -18.71 -9.74
CA PRO A 7 53.51 -19.43 -8.76
C PRO A 7 54.10 -19.40 -7.32
N PRO A 8 53.28 -19.60 -6.28
CA PRO A 8 53.71 -19.51 -4.87
C PRO A 8 54.36 -20.81 -4.34
N PRO A 9 55.15 -20.72 -3.25
CA PRO A 9 55.98 -21.81 -2.76
C PRO A 9 55.21 -22.83 -1.90
N SER A 10 55.70 -24.05 -1.98
CA SER A 10 55.29 -25.26 -1.27
C SER A 10 55.90 -25.32 0.13
N GLY A 11 55.04 -25.45 1.15
CA GLY A 11 55.45 -25.65 2.55
C GLY A 11 54.53 -26.64 3.24
N ARG A 12 54.94 -27.91 3.30
CA ARG A 12 54.28 -28.98 4.08
C ARG A 12 54.53 -28.73 5.57
N LEU A 13 53.48 -28.47 6.35
CA LEU A 13 53.53 -28.58 7.81
C LEU A 13 52.94 -29.92 8.26
N ARG A 14 53.78 -30.71 8.93
CA ARG A 14 53.48 -32.04 9.47
C ARG A 14 52.45 -31.94 10.60
N LEU A 15 51.42 -32.78 10.54
CA LEU A 15 50.52 -33.06 11.65
C LEU A 15 51.28 -33.69 12.83
N SER A 16 51.45 -32.94 13.91
CA SER A 16 51.77 -33.48 15.23
C SER A 16 50.47 -33.86 15.95
N ARG A 17 50.45 -35.08 16.46
CA ARG A 17 49.33 -35.75 17.15
C ARG A 17 49.00 -35.02 18.47
N LEU A 18 47.77 -34.56 18.61
CA LEU A 18 47.20 -34.11 19.89
C LEU A 18 46.67 -35.33 20.69
N PRO A 19 46.80 -35.36 22.03
CA PRO A 19 46.31 -36.45 22.87
C PRO A 19 44.78 -36.41 23.04
N PRO A 20 44.12 -37.55 23.36
CA PRO A 20 42.67 -37.64 23.41
C PRO A 20 42.14 -36.98 24.68
N ARG A 21 41.56 -35.78 24.55
CA ARG A 21 40.79 -35.16 25.64
C ARG A 21 39.37 -35.73 25.63
N ARG A 22 39.05 -36.41 26.72
CA ARG A 22 37.76 -37.01 27.06
C ARG A 22 36.59 -36.05 26.83
N LEU A 23 35.52 -36.59 26.24
CA LEU A 23 34.19 -36.01 26.16
C LEU A 23 33.69 -35.62 27.56
N ALA A 24 33.56 -34.32 27.82
CA ALA A 24 32.82 -33.78 28.95
C ALA A 24 32.11 -32.49 28.51
N TRP A 25 31.06 -32.64 27.70
CA TRP A 25 30.21 -31.53 27.27
C TRP A 25 28.75 -31.89 27.48
N PHE A 26 28.30 -31.97 28.74
CA PHE A 26 26.92 -31.71 29.16
C PHE A 26 26.88 -31.48 30.68
N ALA A 27 27.36 -30.32 31.11
CA ALA A 27 26.97 -29.73 32.38
C ALA A 27 26.79 -28.23 32.13
N ARG A 28 25.60 -27.87 31.62
CA ARG A 28 25.15 -26.47 31.60
C ARG A 28 25.19 -25.98 33.05
N ALA A 29 26.04 -25.01 33.34
CA ALA A 29 25.97 -24.27 34.60
C ALA A 29 24.54 -23.74 34.76
N PRO A 30 23.95 -23.80 35.97
CA PRO A 30 22.63 -23.23 36.20
C PRO A 30 22.66 -21.73 35.85
N PRO A 31 21.59 -21.18 35.27
CA PRO A 31 21.52 -19.75 35.00
C PRO A 31 21.72 -18.97 36.30
N PRO A 32 22.38 -17.80 36.26
CA PRO A 32 22.57 -16.98 37.45
C PRO A 32 21.21 -16.67 38.10
N PRO A 33 21.16 -16.57 39.45
CA PRO A 33 19.92 -16.25 40.14
C PRO A 33 19.39 -14.89 39.65
N PRO A 34 18.06 -14.73 39.54
CA PRO A 34 17.48 -13.45 39.15
C PRO A 34 17.94 -12.36 40.14
N PRO A 35 18.19 -11.14 39.66
CA PRO A 35 18.61 -10.05 40.53
C PRO A 35 17.58 -9.86 41.66
N PRO A 36 18.02 -9.49 42.88
CA PRO A 36 17.13 -9.30 44.01
C PRO A 36 16.00 -8.33 43.65
N ARG A 37 14.79 -8.57 44.18
CA ARG A 37 13.60 -7.76 43.89
C ARG A 37 13.85 -6.27 44.07
N ASP A 38 14.74 -5.89 44.98
CA ASP A 38 15.11 -4.50 45.25
C ASP A 38 15.91 -3.84 44.11
N GLU A 39 16.70 -4.59 43.34
CA GLU A 39 17.38 -4.09 42.13
C GLU A 39 16.42 -3.95 40.95
N LEU A 40 15.48 -4.88 40.81
CA LEU A 40 14.40 -4.81 39.83
C LEU A 40 13.43 -3.65 40.16
N LEU A 41 13.07 -3.49 41.43
CA LEU A 41 12.33 -2.34 41.94
C LEU A 41 13.13 -1.07 41.74
N ALA A 42 14.43 -1.04 42.01
CA ALA A 42 15.25 0.14 41.74
C ALA A 42 15.36 0.47 40.24
N LYS A 43 15.33 -0.51 39.34
CA LYS A 43 15.29 -0.28 37.87
C LYS A 43 13.90 0.12 37.35
N VAL A 44 12.84 -0.36 38.00
CA VAL A 44 11.44 0.00 37.69
C VAL A 44 11.06 1.35 38.32
N MET A 45 11.66 1.68 39.47
CA MET A 45 11.51 2.94 40.19
C MET A 45 12.61 3.96 39.82
N ALA A 46 13.62 3.56 39.04
CA ALA A 46 14.55 4.48 38.41
C ALA A 46 13.72 5.37 37.49
N ARG A 47 13.45 6.58 38.01
CA ARG A 47 12.77 7.63 37.28
C ARG A 47 13.50 7.79 35.95
N PRO A 48 12.83 7.69 34.79
CA PRO A 48 13.47 8.07 33.54
C PRO A 48 14.05 9.48 33.72
N PRO A 49 15.22 9.79 33.11
CA PRO A 49 15.89 11.07 33.30
C PRO A 49 14.86 12.20 33.19
N ALA A 50 14.81 13.03 34.23
CA ALA A 50 13.71 13.96 34.50
C ALA A 50 13.51 14.98 33.37
N ASP A 51 14.55 15.22 32.56
CA ASP A 51 14.46 16.03 31.37
C ASP A 51 14.65 15.16 30.10
N PRO A 52 13.65 15.14 29.20
CA PRO A 52 13.80 14.46 27.92
C PRO A 52 14.86 15.17 27.09
N THR A 53 16.05 14.58 27.00
CA THR A 53 17.11 14.99 26.08
C THR A 53 16.68 14.69 24.64
N LEU A 54 16.74 15.70 23.78
CA LEU A 54 16.55 15.58 22.35
C LEU A 54 17.92 15.42 21.69
N ARG A 55 18.03 14.47 20.76
CA ARG A 55 19.22 14.31 19.94
C ARG A 55 19.05 15.17 18.71
N CYS A 56 19.96 16.11 18.49
CA CYS A 56 19.92 16.95 17.32
C CYS A 56 21.29 17.08 16.64
N THR A 57 21.22 17.39 15.35
CA THR A 57 22.35 17.72 14.50
C THR A 57 22.24 19.18 14.12
N VAL A 58 23.29 19.96 14.38
CA VAL A 58 23.30 21.40 14.11
C VAL A 58 24.23 21.69 12.94
N LEU A 59 23.69 22.35 11.92
CA LEU A 59 24.42 22.90 10.78
C LEU A 59 24.58 24.41 10.97
N ASP A 60 25.75 24.93 10.60
CA ASP A 60 26.08 26.35 10.65
C ASP A 60 25.80 27.10 9.34
N ALA A 61 26.06 28.41 9.34
CA ALA A 61 25.86 29.30 8.21
C ALA A 61 26.67 28.91 6.96
N ALA A 62 27.76 28.14 7.13
CA ALA A 62 28.57 27.62 6.03
C ALA A 62 28.10 26.24 5.55
N GLY A 63 27.05 25.67 6.15
CA GLY A 63 26.54 24.33 5.87
C GLY A 63 27.36 23.21 6.50
N ALA A 64 28.36 23.53 7.35
CA ALA A 64 29.16 22.54 8.05
C ALA A 64 28.45 22.06 9.32
N VAL A 65 28.62 20.77 9.66
CA VAL A 65 28.03 20.22 10.87
C VAL A 65 28.89 20.54 12.07
N ARG A 66 28.36 21.37 12.98
CA ARG A 66 29.04 21.74 14.23
C ARG A 66 28.92 20.64 15.28
N THR A 67 27.75 20.03 15.36
CA THR A 67 27.46 18.99 16.35
C THR A 67 26.62 17.92 15.69
N THR A 68 27.16 16.71 15.55
CA THR A 68 26.36 15.50 15.25
C THR A 68 25.87 14.89 16.54
N ALA A 69 24.58 14.56 16.62
CA ALA A 69 24.06 13.75 17.71
C ALA A 69 24.20 14.37 19.12
N GLY A 70 24.23 15.70 19.22
CA GLY A 70 24.27 16.40 20.51
C GLY A 70 22.99 16.13 21.31
N GLN A 71 23.12 15.84 22.59
CA GLN A 71 21.98 15.71 23.50
C GLN A 71 21.72 17.05 24.16
N PHE A 72 20.59 17.66 23.87
CA PHE A 72 20.19 18.94 24.46
C PHE A 72 18.91 18.75 25.27
N THR A 73 18.79 19.45 26.40
CA THR A 73 17.52 19.47 27.13
C THR A 73 16.51 20.34 26.38
N LYS A 74 15.22 20.05 26.54
CA LYS A 74 14.16 20.90 25.96
C LYS A 74 14.20 22.32 26.50
N ALA A 75 14.59 22.50 27.77
CA ALA A 75 14.71 23.82 28.39
C ALA A 75 15.83 24.63 27.72
N ASP A 76 16.99 24.01 27.49
CA ASP A 76 18.13 24.67 26.83
C ASP A 76 17.79 25.05 25.38
N LEU A 77 17.17 24.15 24.61
CA LEU A 77 16.73 24.44 23.25
C LEU A 77 15.66 25.54 23.19
N SER A 78 14.73 25.57 24.16
CA SER A 78 13.71 26.62 24.25
C SER A 78 14.35 27.99 24.51
N ALA A 79 15.29 28.05 25.45
CA ALA A 79 16.00 29.27 25.81
C ALA A 79 16.93 29.75 24.68
N GLU A 80 17.70 28.85 24.08
CA GLU A 80 18.68 29.17 23.03
C GLU A 80 18.02 29.59 21.72
N HIS A 81 16.93 28.91 21.32
CA HIS A 81 16.27 29.17 20.05
C HIS A 81 15.03 30.05 20.16
N ARG A 82 14.73 30.61 21.35
CA ARG A 82 13.53 31.43 21.63
C ARG A 82 12.22 30.76 21.21
N LEU A 83 12.15 29.44 21.40
CA LEU A 83 10.98 28.63 21.05
C LEU A 83 10.06 28.50 22.26
N HIS A 84 8.75 28.50 22.01
CA HIS A 84 7.80 28.22 23.08
C HIS A 84 7.86 26.73 23.46
N PRO A 85 7.80 26.35 24.75
CA PRO A 85 7.84 24.94 25.18
C PRO A 85 6.76 24.04 24.54
N ARG A 86 5.65 24.63 24.09
CA ARG A 86 4.57 23.93 23.34
C ARG A 86 5.02 23.49 21.94
N ASP A 87 5.86 24.26 21.28
CA ASP A 87 6.35 23.98 19.92
C ASP A 87 7.32 22.79 19.96
N LEU A 88 8.14 22.71 21.02
CA LEU A 88 9.05 21.59 21.26
C LEU A 88 8.36 20.24 21.48
N ARG A 89 7.07 20.23 21.86
CA ARG A 89 6.29 18.99 22.00
C ARG A 89 5.90 18.39 20.65
N ARG A 90 5.74 19.22 19.61
CA ARG A 90 5.36 18.76 18.26
C ARG A 90 6.52 18.10 17.52
N ILE A 91 7.76 18.42 17.91
CA ILE A 91 9.00 17.84 17.36
C ILE A 91 9.61 16.74 18.24
N ASP A 92 9.02 16.42 19.39
CA ASP A 92 9.53 15.34 20.22
C ASP A 92 9.31 14.01 19.50
N SER A 93 10.40 13.39 19.03
CA SER A 93 10.42 12.10 18.35
C SER A 93 9.74 10.97 19.14
N ARG A 94 9.52 11.14 20.45
CA ARG A 94 8.81 10.18 21.31
C ARG A 94 7.29 10.20 21.13
N VAL A 95 6.74 11.30 20.59
CA VAL A 95 5.32 11.42 20.27
C VAL A 95 5.17 11.25 18.76
N PRO A 96 4.56 10.16 18.27
CA PRO A 96 4.31 10.00 16.85
C PRO A 96 3.23 11.01 16.40
N THR A 97 3.65 12.23 16.06
CA THR A 97 2.83 13.23 15.41
C THR A 97 2.57 12.79 13.97
N ARG A 98 1.35 12.31 13.71
CA ARG A 98 0.89 11.90 12.37
C ARG A 98 0.55 13.07 11.45
N VAL A 99 0.36 14.26 12.02
CA VAL A 99 -0.06 15.46 11.29
C VAL A 99 1.20 16.26 10.93
N PRO A 100 1.45 16.52 9.63
CA PRO A 100 2.47 17.45 9.17
C PRO A 100 2.16 18.85 9.71
N THR A 101 3.18 19.58 10.16
CA THR A 101 2.99 20.94 10.66
C THR A 101 4.18 21.82 10.31
N ILE A 102 3.89 22.98 9.75
CA ILE A 102 4.84 24.08 9.61
C ILE A 102 4.42 25.15 10.63
N LEU A 103 5.33 25.51 11.53
CA LEU A 103 5.08 26.54 12.52
C LEU A 103 6.05 27.69 12.30
N VAL A 104 5.51 28.82 11.84
CA VAL A 104 6.29 30.02 11.63
C VAL A 104 6.38 30.81 12.95
N ARG A 105 7.58 31.26 13.29
CA ARG A 105 7.88 32.14 14.44
C ARG A 105 8.76 33.29 13.96
N ARG A 106 8.89 34.33 14.79
CA ARG A 106 9.57 35.58 14.39
C ARG A 106 11.02 35.40 13.94
N ALA A 107 11.76 34.45 14.52
CA ALA A 107 13.21 34.27 14.32
C ALA A 107 13.61 32.88 13.80
N ALA A 108 12.63 31.99 13.60
CA ALA A 108 12.83 30.63 13.11
C ALA A 108 11.49 30.07 12.66
N PHE A 109 11.52 29.06 11.78
CA PHE A 109 10.35 28.24 11.51
C PHE A 109 10.66 26.76 11.74
N LEU A 110 9.64 26.04 12.16
CA LEU A 110 9.74 24.66 12.57
C LEU A 110 8.95 23.80 11.58
N ILE A 111 9.58 22.76 11.06
CA ILE A 111 9.01 21.84 10.10
C ILE A 111 8.97 20.45 10.71
N ASN A 112 7.79 19.85 10.76
CA ASN A 112 7.59 18.46 11.10
C ASN A 112 6.78 17.81 9.97
N ILE A 113 7.47 17.17 9.04
CA ILE A 113 6.87 16.53 7.86
C ILE A 113 7.54 15.17 7.67
N LEU A 114 6.73 14.09 7.68
CA LEU A 114 7.19 12.71 7.51
C LEU A 114 8.36 12.33 8.44
N HIS A 115 9.53 12.04 7.87
CA HIS A 115 10.77 11.66 8.54
C HIS A 115 11.61 12.86 8.99
N ILE A 116 11.26 14.08 8.60
CA ILE A 116 12.03 15.30 8.88
C ILE A 116 11.38 16.09 10.01
N ARG A 117 12.20 16.38 11.01
CA ARG A 117 11.92 17.34 12.09
C ARG A 117 13.07 18.34 12.08
N ALA A 118 12.80 19.56 11.67
CA ALA A 118 13.82 20.57 11.48
C ALA A 118 13.38 21.92 12.07
N LEU A 119 14.32 22.64 12.63
CA LEU A 119 14.21 24.05 12.96
C LEU A 119 15.15 24.82 12.04
N VAL A 120 14.60 25.73 11.25
CA VAL A 120 15.36 26.54 10.30
C VAL A 120 15.48 27.96 10.83
N LYS A 121 16.71 28.47 10.83
CA LYS A 121 17.07 29.87 11.10
C LYS A 121 17.74 30.47 9.85
N ALA A 122 17.96 31.77 9.85
CA ALA A 122 18.71 32.46 8.79
C ALA A 122 20.20 32.05 8.72
N ASP A 123 20.76 31.55 9.81
CA ASP A 123 22.20 31.27 9.96
C ASP A 123 22.50 29.83 10.41
N ALA A 124 21.49 29.01 10.66
CA ALA A 124 21.66 27.65 11.17
C ALA A 124 20.44 26.77 10.88
N VAL A 125 20.66 25.46 10.74
CA VAL A 125 19.59 24.46 10.70
C VAL A 125 19.82 23.45 11.81
N VAL A 126 18.78 23.18 12.61
CA VAL A 126 18.81 22.15 13.65
C VAL A 126 17.88 21.02 13.24
N LEU A 127 18.45 19.85 13.00
CA LEU A 127 17.72 18.62 12.67
C LEU A 127 17.52 17.79 13.93
N PHE A 128 16.29 17.39 14.21
CA PHE A 128 15.99 16.51 15.33
C PHE A 128 16.01 15.06 14.85
N ASP A 129 16.82 14.23 15.51
CA ASP A 129 16.92 12.81 15.19
C ASP A 129 15.65 12.09 15.67
N ALA A 130 14.97 11.43 14.73
CA ALA A 130 13.88 10.54 15.03
C ALA A 130 14.43 9.13 15.13
N ALA A 131 14.22 8.46 16.27
CA ALA A 131 14.84 7.19 16.64
C ALA A 131 14.49 5.96 15.75
N GLY A 132 14.02 6.15 14.52
CA GLY A 132 13.51 5.11 13.62
C GLY A 132 14.22 4.99 12.27
N ASP A 133 14.59 6.08 11.59
CA ASP A 133 14.99 6.05 10.16
C ASP A 133 16.37 6.66 9.88
N SER A 134 17.42 5.96 10.32
CA SER A 134 18.80 6.43 10.16
C SER A 134 19.24 6.59 8.70
N ARG A 135 18.69 5.81 7.76
CA ARG A 135 19.13 5.84 6.34
C ARG A 135 18.61 7.08 5.61
N LEU A 136 17.30 7.33 5.63
CA LEU A 136 16.71 8.51 4.98
C LEU A 136 17.27 9.80 5.62
N HIS A 137 17.43 9.81 6.94
CA HIS A 137 18.04 10.92 7.66
C HIS A 137 19.50 11.18 7.23
N SER A 138 20.31 10.14 7.05
CA SER A 138 21.71 10.28 6.60
C SER A 138 21.83 10.79 5.16
N VAL A 139 20.98 10.33 4.25
CA VAL A 139 20.97 10.77 2.84
C VAL A 139 20.55 12.24 2.76
N PHE A 140 19.51 12.60 3.50
CA PHE A 140 19.07 13.98 3.62
C PHE A 140 20.15 14.89 4.20
N LEU A 141 20.81 14.48 5.29
CA LEU A 141 21.87 15.25 5.92
C LEU A 141 23.03 15.54 4.95
N TYR A 142 23.44 14.53 4.16
CA TYR A 142 24.46 14.70 3.13
C TYR A 142 24.02 15.68 2.04
N HIS A 143 22.78 15.56 1.55
CA HIS A 143 22.23 16.49 0.54
C HIS A 143 22.15 17.92 1.08
N LEU A 144 21.64 18.10 2.30
CA LEU A 144 21.52 19.39 2.96
C LEU A 144 22.88 20.06 3.14
N GLN A 145 23.90 19.32 3.59
CA GLN A 145 25.26 19.84 3.70
C GLN A 145 25.77 20.39 2.35
N HIS A 146 25.54 19.64 1.27
CA HIS A 146 26.03 20.02 -0.05
C HIS A 146 25.30 21.26 -0.60
N THR A 147 23.99 21.36 -0.42
CA THR A 147 23.20 22.53 -0.88
C THR A 147 23.51 23.80 -0.07
N LEU A 148 23.85 23.63 1.21
CA LEU A 148 24.20 24.76 2.08
C LEU A 148 25.67 25.20 1.92
N ALA A 149 26.58 24.26 1.69
CA ALA A 149 28.01 24.52 1.50
C ALA A 149 28.31 24.95 0.05
N ALA A 150 28.67 26.22 -0.11
CA ALA A 150 28.99 26.90 -1.39
C ALA A 150 27.76 27.39 -2.21
N PRO A 151 27.06 28.44 -1.73
CA PRO A 151 26.04 29.11 -2.54
C PRO A 151 26.64 29.68 -3.84
N PRO A 152 26.03 29.43 -5.01
CA PRO A 152 26.37 30.19 -6.21
C PRO A 152 26.04 31.69 -6.01
N PRO A 153 26.73 32.60 -6.71
CA PRO A 153 26.39 34.02 -6.67
C PRO A 153 24.96 34.23 -7.19
N GLY A 154 24.10 34.86 -6.38
CA GLY A 154 22.68 35.02 -6.67
C GLY A 154 21.78 33.89 -6.17
N ALA A 155 22.30 32.96 -5.36
CA ALA A 155 21.50 31.92 -4.73
C ALA A 155 20.45 32.47 -3.76
N PRO A 156 19.34 31.74 -3.55
CA PRO A 156 18.34 32.09 -2.54
C PRO A 156 18.96 32.24 -1.14
N PRO A 157 18.28 32.98 -0.25
CA PRO A 157 18.61 33.04 1.17
C PRO A 157 18.84 31.65 1.79
N TYR A 158 19.67 31.60 2.83
CA TYR A 158 20.05 30.36 3.51
C TYR A 158 18.81 29.55 3.97
N GLU A 159 17.81 30.23 4.52
CA GLU A 159 16.57 29.61 4.97
C GLU A 159 15.75 28.96 3.84
N PHE A 160 15.77 29.53 2.63
CA PHE A 160 15.04 28.99 1.47
C PHE A 160 15.77 27.81 0.86
N ARG A 161 17.11 27.85 0.80
CA ARG A 161 17.91 26.68 0.41
C ARG A 161 17.73 25.50 1.36
N ALA A 162 17.63 25.78 2.66
CA ALA A 162 17.33 24.78 3.67
C ALA A 162 15.91 24.22 3.50
N LEU A 163 14.91 25.09 3.31
CA LEU A 163 13.53 24.71 3.05
C LEU A 163 13.40 23.84 1.80
N GLU A 164 13.94 24.29 0.67
CA GLU A 164 13.96 23.56 -0.60
C GLU A 164 14.55 22.16 -0.42
N SER A 165 15.70 22.05 0.25
CA SER A 165 16.33 20.76 0.53
C SER A 165 15.45 19.83 1.38
N ILE A 166 14.72 20.38 2.35
CA ILE A 166 13.77 19.64 3.18
C ILE A 166 12.60 19.14 2.32
N LEU A 167 11.98 20.03 1.54
CA LEU A 167 10.84 19.71 0.69
C LEU A 167 11.21 18.67 -0.38
N LEU A 168 12.36 18.82 -1.05
CA LEU A 168 12.87 17.83 -2.01
C LEU A 168 13.05 16.45 -1.37
N SER A 169 13.55 16.38 -0.12
CA SER A 169 13.69 15.10 0.56
C SER A 169 12.35 14.49 0.98
N VAL A 170 11.36 15.31 1.31
CA VAL A 170 9.98 14.85 1.57
C VAL A 170 9.37 14.30 0.29
N LEU A 171 9.51 15.03 -0.82
CA LEU A 171 8.98 14.62 -2.12
C LEU A 171 9.57 13.28 -2.56
N ALA A 172 10.91 13.16 -2.54
CA ALA A 172 11.59 11.92 -2.91
C ALA A 172 11.13 10.72 -2.05
N ALA A 173 10.81 10.94 -0.78
CA ALA A 173 10.26 9.90 0.09
C ALA A 173 8.83 9.50 -0.30
N LEU A 174 7.97 10.48 -0.64
CA LEU A 174 6.60 10.23 -1.11
C LEU A 174 6.61 9.50 -2.46
N GLU A 175 7.44 9.91 -3.41
CA GLU A 175 7.58 9.27 -4.73
C GLU A 175 8.07 7.83 -4.60
N ALA A 176 9.09 7.60 -3.76
CA ALA A 176 9.62 6.25 -3.53
C ALA A 176 8.55 5.34 -2.89
N GLU A 177 7.79 5.86 -1.92
CA GLU A 177 6.71 5.10 -1.30
C GLU A 177 5.55 4.84 -2.28
N MET A 178 5.17 5.82 -3.10
CA MET A 178 4.13 5.67 -4.13
C MET A 178 4.53 4.63 -5.18
N GLY A 179 5.77 4.71 -5.69
CA GLY A 179 6.30 3.73 -6.65
C GLY A 179 6.31 2.31 -6.07
N PHE A 180 6.62 2.16 -4.78
CA PHE A 180 6.56 0.87 -4.10
C PHE A 180 5.12 0.36 -3.96
N ILE A 181 4.17 1.19 -3.56
CA ILE A 181 2.76 0.78 -3.44
C ILE A 181 2.18 0.44 -4.82
N ARG A 182 2.48 1.22 -5.85
CA ARG A 182 2.06 0.98 -7.24
C ARG A 182 2.52 -0.39 -7.75
N THR A 183 3.78 -0.72 -7.54
CA THR A 183 4.32 -2.02 -7.99
C THR A 183 3.68 -3.20 -7.24
N LEU A 184 3.46 -3.07 -5.93
CA LEU A 184 2.80 -4.10 -5.13
C LEU A 184 1.34 -4.31 -5.52
N VAL A 185 0.56 -3.22 -5.63
CA VAL A 185 -0.86 -3.28 -5.99
C VAL A 185 -1.02 -3.72 -7.44
N GLY A 186 -0.26 -3.14 -8.37
CA GLY A 186 -0.31 -3.49 -9.78
C GLY A 186 0.03 -4.97 -10.03
N GLY A 187 1.04 -5.50 -9.34
CA GLY A 187 1.38 -6.92 -9.40
C GLY A 187 0.24 -7.80 -8.88
N LEU A 188 -0.35 -7.45 -7.73
CA LEU A 188 -1.45 -8.23 -7.15
C LEU A 188 -2.73 -8.18 -7.99
N LEU A 189 -3.04 -7.03 -8.60
CA LEU A 189 -4.21 -6.89 -9.49
C LEU A 189 -4.05 -7.77 -10.73
N ALA A 190 -2.85 -7.81 -11.33
CA ALA A 190 -2.56 -8.72 -12.45
C ALA A 190 -2.70 -10.20 -12.05
N GLU A 191 -2.24 -10.57 -10.85
CA GLU A 191 -2.41 -11.93 -10.31
C GLU A 191 -3.88 -12.31 -10.05
N LEU A 192 -4.74 -11.34 -9.72
CA LEU A 192 -6.16 -11.55 -9.44
C LEU A 192 -7.00 -11.70 -10.71
N ASP A 193 -6.55 -11.10 -11.83
CA ASP A 193 -7.21 -11.24 -13.14
C ASP A 193 -7.13 -12.69 -13.66
N ASP A 194 -6.01 -13.38 -13.40
CA ASP A 194 -5.82 -14.77 -13.81
C ASP A 194 -6.57 -15.77 -12.91
N THR A 195 -6.56 -15.56 -11.59
CA THR A 195 -7.12 -16.51 -10.61
C THR A 195 -7.65 -15.82 -9.36
N ILE A 196 -8.92 -16.09 -9.04
CA ILE A 196 -9.60 -15.53 -7.86
C ILE A 196 -9.35 -16.45 -6.66
N ASP A 197 -8.39 -16.06 -5.81
CA ASP A 197 -8.03 -16.76 -4.56
C ASP A 197 -8.36 -15.91 -3.33
N HIS A 198 -8.86 -16.55 -2.27
CA HIS A 198 -9.19 -15.89 -1.01
C HIS A 198 -7.99 -15.19 -0.33
N ASP A 199 -6.79 -15.77 -0.41
CA ASP A 199 -5.58 -15.20 0.19
C ASP A 199 -5.04 -14.00 -0.60
N ARG A 200 -5.26 -13.95 -1.91
CA ARG A 200 -4.95 -12.76 -2.74
C ARG A 200 -5.88 -11.61 -2.39
N PHE A 201 -7.18 -11.90 -2.17
CA PHE A 201 -8.13 -10.89 -1.72
C PHE A 201 -7.77 -10.32 -0.33
N LYS A 202 -7.34 -11.15 0.62
CA LYS A 202 -6.82 -10.66 1.91
C LYS A 202 -5.61 -9.74 1.76
N ARG A 203 -4.68 -10.09 0.85
CA ARG A 203 -3.54 -9.23 0.52
C ARG A 203 -3.99 -7.91 -0.11
N LEU A 204 -5.01 -7.94 -0.96
CA LEU A 204 -5.58 -6.75 -1.59
C LEU A 204 -6.15 -5.80 -0.55
N LEU A 205 -6.89 -6.31 0.44
CA LEU A 205 -7.41 -5.51 1.56
C LEU A 205 -6.29 -4.93 2.44
N HIS A 206 -5.17 -5.62 2.57
CA HIS A 206 -4.00 -5.08 3.28
C HIS A 206 -3.36 -3.93 2.51
N TYR A 207 -3.15 -4.08 1.20
CA TYR A 207 -2.58 -3.03 0.36
C TYR A 207 -3.51 -1.85 0.15
N SER A 208 -4.82 -2.07 0.02
CA SER A 208 -5.84 -1.01 -0.01
C SER A 208 -5.77 -0.11 1.22
N ARG A 209 -5.70 -0.69 2.43
CA ARG A 209 -5.54 0.10 3.67
C ARG A 209 -4.21 0.85 3.73
N ARG A 210 -3.13 0.26 3.21
CA ARG A 210 -1.83 0.93 3.12
C ARG A 210 -1.85 2.09 2.13
N LEU A 211 -2.49 1.91 0.97
CA LEU A 211 -2.67 2.95 -0.05
C LEU A 211 -3.52 4.11 0.50
N ALA A 212 -4.66 3.85 1.12
CA ALA A 212 -5.49 4.88 1.76
C ALA A 212 -4.71 5.63 2.87
N GLY A 213 -3.94 4.91 3.68
CA GLY A 213 -3.07 5.52 4.69
C GLY A 213 -1.92 6.34 4.11
N PHE A 214 -1.41 5.99 2.93
CA PHE A 214 -0.42 6.78 2.20
C PHE A 214 -1.05 8.04 1.61
N LYS A 215 -2.15 7.91 0.86
CA LYS A 215 -2.92 9.03 0.29
C LYS A 215 -3.26 10.07 1.34
N ASN A 216 -3.86 9.66 2.46
CA ASN A 216 -4.23 10.59 3.53
C ASN A 216 -3.00 11.31 4.12
N ARG A 217 -1.86 10.62 4.24
CA ARG A 217 -0.63 11.27 4.70
C ARG A 217 -0.10 12.28 3.70
N ALA A 218 -0.08 11.94 2.41
CA ALA A 218 0.36 12.84 1.35
C ALA A 218 -0.55 14.08 1.24
N ALA A 219 -1.87 13.89 1.32
CA ALA A 219 -2.84 15.00 1.34
C ALA A 219 -2.57 15.97 2.50
N LEU A 220 -2.36 15.46 3.72
CA LEU A 220 -2.02 16.29 4.88
C LEU A 220 -0.69 17.04 4.71
N VAL A 221 0.25 16.56 3.89
CA VAL A 221 1.50 17.28 3.59
C VAL A 221 1.21 18.46 2.68
N GLY A 222 0.38 18.27 1.64
CA GLY A 222 -0.08 19.36 0.79
C GLY A 222 -0.85 20.41 1.58
N GLU A 223 -1.82 20.00 2.40
CA GLU A 223 -2.61 20.90 3.25
C GLU A 223 -1.72 21.77 4.16
N ALA A 224 -0.67 21.21 4.75
CA ALA A 224 0.24 21.98 5.61
C ALA A 224 1.06 23.05 4.85
N ILE A 225 1.24 22.90 3.54
CA ILE A 225 1.90 23.87 2.66
C ILE A 225 0.89 24.92 2.21
N ASP A 226 -0.31 24.49 1.82
CA ASP A 226 -1.40 25.36 1.42
C ASP A 226 -1.85 26.28 2.57
N GLU A 227 -1.79 25.82 3.82
CA GLU A 227 -2.01 26.64 5.02
C GLU A 227 -1.04 27.82 5.12
N VAL A 228 0.23 27.62 4.76
CA VAL A 228 1.26 28.68 4.77
C VAL A 228 1.08 29.62 3.58
N LEU A 229 0.82 29.06 2.39
CA LEU A 229 0.53 29.83 1.17
C LEU A 229 -0.71 30.72 1.33
N ALA A 230 -1.70 30.31 2.12
CA ALA A 230 -2.91 31.08 2.36
C ALA A 230 -2.72 32.27 3.33
N GLN A 231 -1.57 32.37 4.02
CA GLN A 231 -1.31 33.37 5.06
C GLN A 231 -0.07 34.21 4.74
N ASP A 232 -0.27 35.39 4.16
CA ASP A 232 0.82 36.35 3.85
C ASP A 232 1.69 36.67 5.08
N GLU A 233 1.09 36.78 6.27
CA GLU A 233 1.82 37.03 7.52
C GLU A 233 2.83 35.91 7.85
N ASP A 234 2.50 34.66 7.53
CA ASP A 234 3.38 33.51 7.74
C ASP A 234 4.48 33.49 6.67
N MET A 235 4.17 33.81 5.42
CA MET A 235 5.17 33.95 4.35
C MET A 235 6.18 35.06 4.66
N ASP A 236 5.71 36.26 5.01
CA ASP A 236 6.54 37.36 5.51
C ASP A 236 7.37 36.92 6.71
N ALA A 237 6.78 36.09 7.57
CA ALA A 237 7.45 35.64 8.76
C ALA A 237 8.62 34.67 8.48
N MET A 238 8.59 33.96 7.36
CA MET A 238 9.65 33.04 6.90
C MET A 238 10.87 33.73 6.27
N HIS A 239 10.79 35.01 5.88
CA HIS A 239 11.95 35.79 5.42
C HIS A 239 12.87 36.21 6.59
N LEU A 240 13.64 35.25 7.12
CA LEU A 240 14.46 35.42 8.32
C LEU A 240 15.71 36.30 8.08
N SER A 241 16.38 36.12 6.94
CA SER A 241 17.58 36.89 6.55
C SER A 241 17.26 38.37 6.38
N HIS A 242 16.12 38.69 5.77
CA HIS A 242 15.65 40.06 5.57
C HIS A 242 15.39 40.77 6.92
N LYS A 243 14.78 40.07 7.88
CA LYS A 243 14.53 40.59 9.23
C LYS A 243 15.80 40.83 10.03
N LEU A 244 16.82 39.98 9.87
CA LEU A 244 18.12 40.20 10.51
C LEU A 244 18.82 41.46 9.98
N LEU A 245 18.68 41.74 8.68
CA LEU A 245 19.24 42.92 8.04
C LEU A 245 18.45 44.21 8.32
N SER A 246 17.32 44.13 9.05
CA SER A 246 16.46 45.27 9.41
C SER A 246 16.10 46.15 8.20
N ALA A 247 15.86 45.54 7.04
CA ALA A 247 15.45 46.26 5.86
C ALA A 247 13.98 46.73 6.03
N ASN A 248 13.74 48.02 5.79
CA ASN A 248 12.46 48.69 6.02
C ASN A 248 11.40 48.43 4.93
N ALA A 249 11.76 47.73 3.85
CA ALA A 249 10.82 47.37 2.79
C ALA A 249 10.14 46.03 3.09
N PRO A 250 8.84 45.84 2.80
CA PRO A 250 8.25 44.52 2.86
C PRO A 250 8.97 43.58 1.87
N PRO A 251 9.33 42.34 2.27
CA PRO A 251 9.93 41.39 1.35
C PRO A 251 8.95 41.05 0.21
N SER A 252 9.46 40.82 -0.99
CA SER A 252 8.66 40.16 -2.04
C SER A 252 8.56 38.68 -1.70
N HIS A 253 7.33 38.17 -1.64
CA HIS A 253 7.02 36.76 -1.38
C HIS A 253 7.11 35.90 -2.65
N ASP A 254 7.33 36.49 -3.83
CA ASP A 254 7.28 35.81 -5.12
C ASP A 254 8.17 34.56 -5.17
N GLU A 255 9.39 34.63 -4.63
CA GLU A 255 10.34 33.51 -4.64
C GLU A 255 9.88 32.34 -3.74
N LEU A 256 9.37 32.66 -2.55
CA LEU A 256 8.89 31.66 -1.58
C LEU A 256 7.59 31.03 -2.06
N GLU A 257 6.67 31.85 -2.59
CA GLU A 257 5.39 31.42 -3.14
C GLU A 257 5.58 30.43 -4.28
N VAL A 258 6.43 30.76 -5.27
CA VAL A 258 6.74 29.84 -6.39
C VAL A 258 7.33 28.52 -5.90
N LEU A 259 8.21 28.54 -4.89
CA LEU A 259 8.81 27.34 -4.31
C LEU A 259 7.75 26.46 -3.63
N LEU A 260 6.89 27.06 -2.80
CA LEU A 260 5.84 26.34 -2.08
C LEU A 260 4.74 25.84 -3.01
N GLU A 261 4.32 26.64 -3.99
CA GLU A 261 3.34 26.24 -5.02
C GLU A 261 3.87 25.08 -5.85
N SER A 262 5.13 25.14 -6.31
CA SER A 262 5.74 24.06 -7.08
C SER A 262 5.78 22.76 -6.29
N PHE A 263 6.09 22.82 -4.99
CA PHE A 263 6.07 21.65 -4.12
C PHE A 263 4.63 21.14 -3.89
N SER A 264 3.67 22.03 -3.60
CA SER A 264 2.26 21.66 -3.41
C SER A 264 1.70 20.95 -4.64
N LYS A 265 2.00 21.46 -5.84
CA LYS A 265 1.60 20.82 -7.11
C LYS A 265 2.20 19.44 -7.33
N GLN A 266 3.46 19.23 -6.96
CA GLN A 266 4.09 17.90 -7.04
C GLN A 266 3.47 16.92 -6.05
N VAL A 267 3.11 17.36 -4.85
CA VAL A 267 2.38 16.53 -3.88
C VAL A 267 0.96 16.20 -4.37
N GLU A 268 0.27 17.17 -4.97
CA GLU A 268 -1.06 16.97 -5.59
C GLU A 268 -1.03 15.90 -6.68
N GLU A 269 0.00 15.88 -7.53
CA GLU A 269 0.21 14.84 -8.54
C GLU A 269 0.33 13.44 -7.92
N ILE A 270 1.12 13.30 -6.85
CA ILE A 270 1.28 12.03 -6.13
C ILE A 270 -0.04 11.57 -5.49
N VAL A 271 -0.80 12.50 -4.91
CA VAL A 271 -2.13 12.21 -4.35
C VAL A 271 -3.06 11.72 -5.45
N ASN A 272 -3.12 12.41 -6.59
CA ASN A 272 -3.94 12.02 -7.74
C ASN A 272 -3.56 10.63 -8.29
N GLU A 273 -2.27 10.31 -8.34
CA GLU A 273 -1.81 8.96 -8.72
C GLU A 273 -2.31 7.90 -7.72
N ALA A 274 -2.26 8.20 -6.42
CA ALA A 274 -2.77 7.30 -5.38
C ALA A 274 -4.29 7.11 -5.46
N GLU A 275 -5.05 8.17 -5.78
CA GLU A 275 -6.50 8.08 -6.02
C GLU A 275 -6.84 7.21 -7.23
N GLY A 276 -6.11 7.38 -8.33
CA GLY A 276 -6.29 6.53 -9.51
C GLY A 276 -6.04 5.06 -9.20
N LEU A 277 -5.01 4.76 -8.39
CA LEU A 277 -4.74 3.39 -7.95
C LEU A 277 -5.82 2.85 -7.00
N GLU A 278 -6.38 3.69 -6.12
CA GLU A 278 -7.47 3.34 -5.22
C GLU A 278 -8.73 2.95 -6.01
N HIS A 279 -9.08 3.74 -7.03
CA HIS A 279 -10.18 3.43 -7.94
C HIS A 279 -9.96 2.09 -8.68
N ASN A 280 -8.74 1.82 -9.15
CA ASN A 280 -8.44 0.54 -9.82
C ASN A 280 -8.61 -0.66 -8.88
N VAL A 281 -8.24 -0.51 -7.60
CA VAL A 281 -8.46 -1.54 -6.59
C VAL A 281 -9.96 -1.78 -6.37
N GLN A 282 -10.75 -0.71 -6.21
CA GLN A 282 -12.21 -0.81 -6.02
C GLN A 282 -12.89 -1.46 -7.24
N ALA A 283 -12.57 -1.02 -8.45
CA ALA A 283 -13.09 -1.61 -9.68
C ALA A 283 -12.77 -3.10 -9.79
N THR A 284 -11.57 -3.53 -9.40
CA THR A 284 -11.20 -4.95 -9.42
C THR A 284 -11.95 -5.74 -8.34
N GLN A 285 -12.20 -5.15 -7.17
CA GLN A 285 -13.03 -5.79 -6.14
C GLN A 285 -14.45 -6.04 -6.63
N GLU A 286 -15.07 -5.06 -7.29
CA GLU A 286 -16.40 -5.20 -7.89
C GLU A 286 -16.44 -6.31 -8.96
N ILE A 287 -15.41 -6.39 -9.80
CA ILE A 287 -15.28 -7.46 -10.81
C ILE A 287 -15.18 -8.83 -10.13
N VAL A 288 -14.36 -8.96 -9.09
CA VAL A 288 -14.21 -10.22 -8.34
C VAL A 288 -15.54 -10.65 -7.73
N GLU A 289 -16.29 -9.73 -7.13
CA GLU A 289 -17.62 -9.99 -6.58
C GLU A 289 -18.59 -10.48 -7.66
N LEU A 290 -18.61 -9.82 -8.81
CA LEU A 290 -19.44 -10.23 -9.96
C LEU A 290 -19.10 -11.63 -10.46
N VAL A 291 -17.82 -12.01 -10.51
CA VAL A 291 -17.39 -13.35 -10.91
C VAL A 291 -17.80 -14.40 -9.87
N LEU A 292 -17.67 -14.10 -8.58
CA LEU A 292 -18.09 -15.00 -7.51
C LEU A 292 -19.61 -15.25 -7.54
N ASP A 293 -20.40 -14.21 -7.79
CA ASP A 293 -21.85 -14.35 -7.95
C ASP A 293 -22.22 -15.15 -9.20
N ALA A 294 -21.48 -14.97 -10.31
CA ALA A 294 -21.65 -15.78 -11.50
C ALA A 294 -21.36 -17.27 -11.24
N ASN A 295 -20.28 -17.58 -10.49
CA ASN A 295 -19.93 -18.94 -10.10
C ASN A 295 -20.99 -19.56 -9.17
N ARG A 296 -21.49 -18.80 -8.19
CA ARG A 296 -22.60 -19.24 -7.33
C ARG A 296 -23.84 -19.56 -8.16
N ASN A 297 -24.20 -18.70 -9.11
CA ASN A 297 -25.33 -18.93 -10.00
C ASN A 297 -25.11 -20.16 -10.91
N ALA A 298 -23.89 -20.40 -11.38
CA ALA A 298 -23.55 -21.59 -12.16
C ALA A 298 -23.70 -22.87 -11.34
N LEU A 299 -23.27 -22.87 -10.07
CA LEU A 299 -23.44 -23.98 -9.14
C LEU A 299 -24.92 -24.25 -8.84
N LEU A 300 -25.71 -23.21 -8.57
CA LEU A 300 -27.17 -23.35 -8.39
C LEU A 300 -27.85 -23.93 -9.64
N ALA A 301 -27.42 -23.50 -10.83
CA ALA A 301 -27.94 -24.05 -12.07
C ALA A 301 -27.54 -25.52 -12.28
N LEU A 302 -26.37 -25.94 -11.81
CA LEU A 302 -25.94 -27.34 -11.83
C LEU A 302 -26.75 -28.18 -10.84
N ASP A 303 -26.95 -27.69 -9.63
CA ASP A 303 -27.75 -28.35 -8.59
C ASP A 303 -29.20 -28.56 -9.04
N LEU A 304 -29.82 -27.55 -9.66
CA LEU A 304 -31.14 -27.67 -10.26
C LEU A 304 -31.20 -28.75 -11.35
N LYS A 305 -30.17 -28.88 -12.19
CA LYS A 305 -30.11 -29.93 -13.22
C LYS A 305 -30.00 -31.31 -12.59
N VAL A 306 -29.14 -31.49 -11.58
CA VAL A 306 -29.00 -32.76 -10.85
C VAL A 306 -30.29 -33.12 -10.13
N SER A 307 -30.97 -32.14 -9.51
CA SER A 307 -32.26 -32.33 -8.86
C SER A 307 -33.36 -32.76 -9.85
N ILE A 308 -33.44 -32.13 -11.03
CA ILE A 308 -34.37 -32.54 -12.10
C ILE A 308 -34.11 -33.98 -12.55
N LEU A 309 -32.83 -34.34 -12.75
CA LEU A 309 -32.44 -35.71 -13.11
C LEU A 309 -32.80 -36.72 -12.02
N THR A 310 -32.55 -36.37 -10.76
CA THR A 310 -32.88 -37.21 -9.59
C THR A 310 -34.39 -37.41 -9.46
N LEU A 311 -35.18 -36.37 -9.71
CA LEU A 311 -36.65 -36.47 -9.74
C LEU A 311 -37.12 -37.36 -10.89
N GLY A 312 -36.48 -37.29 -12.06
CA GLY A 312 -36.72 -38.22 -13.17
C GLY A 312 -36.44 -39.68 -12.78
N VAL A 313 -35.26 -39.95 -12.21
CA VAL A 313 -34.87 -41.29 -11.71
C VAL A 313 -35.83 -41.77 -10.63
N GLY A 314 -36.22 -40.91 -9.67
CA GLY A 314 -37.17 -41.22 -8.61
C GLY A 314 -38.55 -41.61 -9.15
N ALA A 315 -39.02 -40.94 -10.19
CA ALA A 315 -40.28 -41.27 -10.86
C ALA A 315 -40.22 -42.65 -11.55
N GLY A 316 -39.09 -42.99 -12.20
CA GLY A 316 -38.87 -44.32 -12.77
C GLY A 316 -38.72 -45.42 -11.71
N ALA A 317 -37.99 -45.13 -10.62
CA ALA A 317 -37.80 -46.03 -9.49
C ALA A 317 -39.11 -46.35 -8.77
N LEU A 318 -40.05 -45.39 -8.71
CA LEU A 318 -41.40 -45.62 -8.19
C LEU A 318 -42.14 -46.67 -9.02
N VAL A 319 -42.09 -46.57 -10.36
CA VAL A 319 -42.70 -47.58 -11.25
C VAL A 319 -42.05 -48.95 -11.04
N ALA A 320 -40.71 -49.02 -11.01
CA ALA A 320 -40.00 -50.27 -10.75
C ALA A 320 -40.33 -50.85 -9.36
N GLY A 321 -40.45 -49.99 -8.34
CA GLY A 321 -40.83 -50.36 -6.98
C GLY A 321 -42.23 -50.95 -6.91
N LEU A 322 -43.23 -50.30 -7.53
CA LEU A 322 -44.62 -50.77 -7.54
C LEU A 322 -44.76 -52.17 -8.14
N PHE A 323 -44.11 -52.41 -9.28
CA PHE A 323 -44.13 -53.71 -9.96
C PHE A 323 -43.17 -54.74 -9.35
N GLY A 324 -42.20 -54.31 -8.54
CA GLY A 324 -41.31 -55.17 -7.77
C GLY A 324 -41.89 -55.64 -6.42
N MET A 325 -43.06 -55.14 -6.02
CA MET A 325 -43.76 -55.60 -4.82
C MET A 325 -44.44 -56.95 -5.05
N ASN A 326 -44.53 -57.77 -4.00
CA ASN A 326 -45.19 -59.07 -4.01
C ASN A 326 -46.73 -58.94 -3.88
N LEU A 327 -47.35 -58.21 -4.80
CA LEU A 327 -48.81 -58.06 -4.92
C LEU A 327 -49.24 -58.71 -6.23
N LEU A 328 -50.39 -59.42 -6.21
CA LEU A 328 -50.94 -60.13 -7.37
C LEU A 328 -51.10 -59.17 -8.56
N ASN A 329 -50.28 -59.36 -9.60
CA ASN A 329 -50.33 -58.54 -10.80
C ASN A 329 -50.74 -59.41 -11.98
N HIS A 330 -51.91 -59.15 -12.57
CA HIS A 330 -52.46 -59.95 -13.67
C HIS A 330 -51.68 -59.78 -15.00
N ALA A 331 -50.56 -59.04 -14.98
CA ALA A 331 -49.65 -58.79 -16.10
C ALA A 331 -48.47 -59.79 -16.20
N GLU A 332 -48.35 -60.74 -15.26
CA GLU A 332 -47.21 -61.66 -15.15
C GLU A 332 -47.09 -62.67 -16.31
N HIS A 333 -48.20 -63.03 -16.97
CA HIS A 333 -48.21 -64.02 -18.07
C HIS A 333 -47.97 -63.43 -19.47
N ALA A 334 -47.75 -62.11 -19.58
CA ALA A 334 -47.52 -61.46 -20.87
C ALA A 334 -46.07 -61.66 -21.34
N PRO A 335 -45.82 -62.22 -22.54
CA PRO A 335 -44.46 -62.54 -23.03
C PRO A 335 -43.56 -61.31 -23.19
N HIS A 336 -44.15 -60.11 -23.29
CA HIS A 336 -43.43 -58.84 -23.42
C HIS A 336 -43.69 -57.86 -22.25
N GLY A 337 -44.33 -58.32 -21.17
CA GLY A 337 -44.75 -57.45 -20.05
C GLY A 337 -43.58 -56.75 -19.35
N PHE A 338 -42.50 -57.49 -19.06
CA PHE A 338 -41.28 -56.93 -18.48
C PHE A 338 -40.68 -55.82 -19.35
N ALA A 339 -40.49 -56.10 -20.65
CA ALA A 339 -39.93 -55.13 -21.58
C ALA A 339 -40.80 -53.86 -21.71
N ALA A 340 -42.13 -54.01 -21.71
CA ALA A 340 -43.07 -52.89 -21.79
C ALA A 340 -42.99 -51.98 -20.55
N VAL A 341 -42.95 -52.55 -19.33
CA VAL A 341 -42.85 -51.77 -18.09
C VAL A 341 -41.48 -51.09 -17.98
N THR A 342 -40.40 -51.79 -18.30
CA THR A 342 -39.05 -51.20 -18.30
C THR A 342 -38.93 -50.07 -19.32
N ALA A 343 -39.45 -50.24 -20.54
CA ALA A 343 -39.45 -49.20 -21.57
C ALA A 343 -40.32 -48.00 -21.14
N GLY A 344 -41.51 -48.25 -20.58
CA GLY A 344 -42.40 -47.21 -20.06
C GLY A 344 -41.77 -46.40 -18.92
N ALA A 345 -41.12 -47.07 -17.96
CA ALA A 345 -40.40 -46.42 -16.88
C ALA A 345 -39.22 -45.57 -17.41
N ALA A 346 -38.47 -46.09 -18.39
CA ALA A 346 -37.38 -45.34 -19.02
C ALA A 346 -37.88 -44.09 -19.77
N LEU A 347 -38.99 -44.21 -20.52
CA LEU A 347 -39.63 -43.08 -21.19
C LEU A 347 -40.14 -42.03 -20.20
N LEU A 348 -40.67 -42.46 -19.05
CA LEU A 348 -41.12 -41.57 -17.98
C LEU A 348 -39.95 -40.79 -17.37
N VAL A 349 -38.83 -41.46 -17.08
CA VAL A 349 -37.59 -40.80 -16.60
C VAL A 349 -37.13 -39.72 -17.59
N VAL A 350 -37.06 -40.06 -18.88
CA VAL A 350 -36.63 -39.14 -19.94
C VAL A 350 -37.62 -37.99 -20.11
N GLY A 351 -38.93 -38.25 -20.11
CA GLY A 351 -39.96 -37.23 -20.25
C GLY A 351 -39.97 -36.22 -19.11
N VAL A 352 -39.83 -36.70 -17.87
CA VAL A 352 -39.74 -35.85 -16.67
C VAL A 352 -38.45 -35.02 -16.70
N ALA A 353 -37.31 -35.62 -17.03
CA ALA A 353 -36.06 -34.88 -17.16
C ALA A 353 -36.11 -33.84 -18.29
N TRP A 354 -36.67 -34.20 -19.44
CA TRP A 354 -36.82 -33.31 -20.59
C TRP A 354 -37.70 -32.10 -20.27
N THR A 355 -38.89 -32.33 -19.69
CA THR A 355 -39.80 -31.24 -19.33
C THR A 355 -39.21 -30.31 -18.27
N GLY A 356 -38.52 -30.86 -17.25
CA GLY A 356 -37.82 -30.07 -16.24
C GLY A 356 -36.70 -29.22 -16.83
N LEU A 357 -35.84 -29.80 -17.67
CA LEU A 357 -34.74 -29.08 -18.33
C LEU A 357 -35.25 -28.02 -19.32
N HIS A 358 -36.34 -28.31 -20.04
CA HIS A 358 -36.92 -27.36 -20.99
C HIS A 358 -37.53 -26.15 -20.27
N ARG A 359 -38.25 -26.36 -19.17
CA ARG A 359 -38.75 -25.25 -18.33
C ARG A 359 -37.62 -24.43 -17.73
N LEU A 360 -36.56 -25.07 -17.24
CA LEU A 360 -35.37 -24.37 -16.73
C LEU A 360 -34.72 -23.49 -17.82
N ALA A 361 -34.61 -23.99 -19.04
CA ALA A 361 -34.06 -23.24 -20.17
C ALA A 361 -34.95 -22.06 -20.57
N GLN A 362 -36.28 -22.20 -20.52
CA GLN A 362 -37.21 -21.11 -20.77
C GLN A 362 -37.11 -20.01 -19.71
N LEU A 363 -37.08 -20.36 -18.43
CA LEU A 363 -36.96 -19.39 -17.33
C LEU A 363 -35.65 -18.60 -17.39
N ARG A 364 -34.53 -19.26 -17.74
CA ARG A 364 -33.24 -18.58 -17.91
C ARG A 364 -33.19 -17.64 -19.11
N LYS A 365 -33.97 -17.88 -20.16
CA LYS A 365 -34.06 -16.97 -21.32
C LYS A 365 -34.79 -15.67 -21.00
N VAL A 366 -35.76 -15.69 -20.08
CA VAL A 366 -36.52 -14.51 -19.68
C VAL A 366 -35.68 -13.55 -18.83
N GLY A 367 -34.73 -14.07 -18.04
CA GLY A 367 -33.85 -13.26 -17.17
C GLY A 367 -32.83 -12.36 -17.89
N LEU A 368 -32.61 -12.52 -19.20
CA LEU A 368 -31.74 -11.65 -20.02
C LEU A 368 -32.52 -10.79 -21.02
N ALA A 369 -33.85 -10.95 -21.10
CA ALA A 369 -34.71 -10.27 -22.07
C ALA A 369 -35.49 -9.09 -21.46
N SER A 370 -35.15 -8.68 -20.24
CA SER A 370 -35.85 -7.61 -19.51
C SER A 370 -34.90 -6.48 -19.12
N ASP A 371 -34.30 -5.81 -20.11
CA ASP A 371 -34.10 -4.35 -20.04
C ASP A 371 -33.68 -3.76 -21.40
N GLY A 372 -34.66 -3.60 -22.29
CA GLY A 372 -34.43 -3.11 -23.65
C GLY A 372 -35.70 -2.61 -24.30
N LYS A 373 -36.51 -1.85 -23.57
CA LYS A 373 -37.60 -1.07 -24.17
C LYS A 373 -37.71 0.31 -23.53
N GLY A 374 -36.61 1.06 -23.65
CA GLY A 374 -36.59 2.51 -23.63
C GLY A 374 -36.66 3.01 -25.08
N ASP A 375 -37.63 3.89 -25.32
CA ASP A 375 -38.00 4.59 -26.53
C ASP A 375 -36.85 5.16 -27.39
N GLY A 376 -37.03 5.20 -28.73
CA GLY A 376 -36.13 5.92 -29.62
C GLY A 376 -35.95 5.34 -31.04
N GLY A 377 -36.74 5.82 -32.00
CA GLY A 377 -36.23 6.16 -33.33
C GLY A 377 -36.16 5.06 -34.40
N LYS A 378 -37.04 5.18 -35.40
CA LYS A 378 -36.94 4.54 -36.73
C LYS A 378 -35.57 4.82 -37.39
N GLY A 379 -34.91 3.77 -37.87
CA GLY A 379 -33.80 3.87 -38.83
C GLY A 379 -33.52 2.51 -39.46
N GLY A 380 -33.85 2.34 -40.74
CA GLY A 380 -33.72 1.09 -41.47
C GLY A 380 -32.27 0.75 -41.85
N GLY A 381 -32.00 -0.55 -42.04
CA GLY A 381 -30.74 -1.03 -42.60
C GLY A 381 -30.69 -2.55 -42.69
N LYS A 382 -30.85 -3.08 -43.91
CA LYS A 382 -30.64 -4.49 -44.28
C LYS A 382 -29.14 -4.83 -44.20
N GLY A 383 -28.79 -6.01 -43.68
CA GLY A 383 -27.47 -6.61 -43.86
C GLY A 383 -27.37 -7.97 -43.18
N GLY A 384 -27.31 -9.05 -43.98
CA GLY A 384 -27.26 -10.43 -43.49
C GLY A 384 -25.86 -10.91 -43.10
N GLY A 385 -25.83 -12.00 -42.31
CA GLY A 385 -24.62 -12.76 -42.02
C GLY A 385 -24.86 -13.83 -40.95
N LYS A 386 -25.05 -15.08 -41.37
CA LYS A 386 -25.05 -16.27 -40.49
C LYS A 386 -23.59 -16.61 -40.11
N GLY A 387 -23.29 -16.65 -38.82
CA GLY A 387 -22.08 -17.26 -38.23
C GLY A 387 -22.43 -17.91 -36.89
N PRO A 388 -21.76 -19.00 -36.48
CA PRO A 388 -22.20 -19.82 -35.35
C PRO A 388 -21.93 -19.12 -34.01
N ALA A 389 -22.85 -19.32 -33.06
CA ALA A 389 -22.82 -18.74 -31.72
C ALA A 389 -21.55 -19.17 -30.96
N ARG A 390 -20.66 -18.20 -30.70
CA ARG A 390 -19.57 -18.36 -29.73
C ARG A 390 -20.10 -18.06 -28.33
N ALA A 391 -19.69 -18.92 -27.39
CA ALA A 391 -19.95 -18.79 -25.96
C ALA A 391 -19.45 -17.44 -25.44
N TRP A 392 -20.29 -16.78 -24.66
CA TRP A 392 -20.02 -15.49 -24.04
C TRP A 392 -18.90 -15.63 -23.00
N LEU A 393 -17.77 -14.98 -23.27
CA LEU A 393 -16.77 -14.56 -22.30
C LEU A 393 -16.82 -13.03 -22.26
N PRO A 394 -16.82 -12.37 -21.08
CA PRO A 394 -16.52 -10.95 -21.04
C PRO A 394 -15.06 -10.77 -21.52
N LEU A 395 -14.88 -9.94 -22.56
CA LEU A 395 -13.58 -9.65 -23.15
C LEU A 395 -12.65 -8.97 -22.13
N PRO A 396 -11.34 -9.30 -22.09
CA PRO A 396 -10.35 -8.40 -21.56
C PRO A 396 -9.96 -7.37 -22.65
N LEU A 397 -9.72 -6.14 -22.23
CA LEU A 397 -9.26 -5.05 -23.09
C LEU A 397 -7.85 -5.34 -23.62
N ARG A 398 -7.77 -5.83 -24.86
CA ARG A 398 -6.54 -5.77 -25.67
C ARG A 398 -6.61 -4.55 -26.57
N GLY A 399 -5.90 -3.49 -26.19
CA GLY A 399 -5.78 -2.30 -27.03
C GLY A 399 -5.06 -1.11 -26.40
N ARG A 400 -3.83 -1.29 -25.89
CA ARG A 400 -2.92 -0.16 -25.71
C ARG A 400 -1.72 -0.36 -26.64
N SER A 401 -1.75 0.36 -27.76
CA SER A 401 -0.66 0.41 -28.73
C SER A 401 0.60 0.97 -28.06
N GLN A 402 1.72 0.29 -28.25
CA GLN A 402 3.04 0.89 -28.13
C GLN A 402 3.15 2.00 -29.18
N GLY A 403 3.40 3.24 -28.74
CA GLY A 403 3.69 4.36 -29.62
C GLY A 403 3.26 5.70 -29.00
N GLY A 404 4.22 6.39 -28.38
CA GLY A 404 4.00 7.75 -27.87
C GLY A 404 4.71 8.02 -26.54
N TRP A 405 6.02 7.84 -26.50
CA TRP A 405 6.88 8.51 -25.52
C TRP A 405 8.00 9.18 -26.32
N SER A 406 7.84 10.48 -26.52
CA SER A 406 8.89 11.44 -26.83
C SER A 406 8.60 12.68 -25.99
#